data_AF-A0AAP0F6U1-F1
#
_entry.id   AF-A0AAP0F6U1-F1
#
_cell.length_a   1.000
_cell.length_b   1.000
_cell.length_c   1.000
_cell.angle_alpha   90.00
_cell.angle_beta   90.00
_cell.angle_gamma   90.00
#
_symmetry.space_group_name_H-M   'P 1'
#
loop_
_entity.id
_entity.type
_entity.pdbx_description
1 polymer ?
#
loop_
_entity_poly.entity_id
_entity_poly.type
_entity_poly.pdbx_seq_one_letter_code
_entity_poly.pdbx_strand_id
1 'polypeptide(L)'
;MELDSKLDVTIGPYETYEDALFGYKATFEAFIGVRDDEATSKVKLFGDQLQVLEQNLPFDDSFKSKDVTAAPIRVIQLIFNAGDVKGPQTVAFNLPNDERIVKDRGTSMVMLKNVSEAKFKHILLPIAAICVKEDQRKLVDFESFFTHTICHECCHGIGPHTITLPNGQESTVRLELKELHSALEEAKADIVGLWALKFLIKKELLPESLVESMYVSFLAGCFRSIRFGLEESHGKGQALQFNWLFEKKAFILHKDCTFSVNFEKVEEAVESLSRKYLPYKREVIKLQHCPFLRRMVN
;
A
#
# COMPACT_ATOMS: atom_id res chain seq x y z
N MET A 1 13.60 0.45 -16.77
CA MET A 1 12.30 1.01 -17.19
C MET A 1 11.85 0.45 -18.53
N GLU A 2 12.68 0.50 -19.59
CA GLU A 2 12.35 -0.03 -20.93
C GLU A 2 12.63 -1.53 -21.10
N LEU A 3 12.87 -2.27 -20.01
CA LEU A 3 13.30 -3.67 -20.08
C LEU A 3 12.13 -4.57 -20.48
N ASP A 4 12.22 -5.18 -21.66
CA ASP A 4 11.35 -6.27 -22.11
C ASP A 4 12.18 -7.55 -22.27
N SER A 5 12.38 -8.26 -21.16
CA SER A 5 13.21 -9.47 -21.08
C SER A 5 12.59 -10.45 -20.09
N LYS A 6 12.85 -11.75 -20.31
CA LYS A 6 12.51 -12.81 -19.34
C LYS A 6 13.33 -12.71 -18.06
N LEU A 7 14.58 -12.26 -18.17
CA LEU A 7 15.44 -12.00 -17.02
C LEU A 7 15.29 -10.54 -16.61
N ASP A 8 14.88 -10.30 -15.38
CA ASP A 8 14.83 -8.99 -14.75
C ASP A 8 16.04 -8.83 -13.84
N VAL A 9 16.77 -7.73 -14.03
CA VAL A 9 18.01 -7.43 -13.31
C VAL A 9 17.95 -5.99 -12.84
N THR A 10 17.79 -5.82 -11.54
CA THR A 10 18.05 -4.56 -10.84
C THR A 10 19.41 -4.67 -10.19
N ILE A 11 20.34 -3.75 -10.50
CA ILE A 11 21.66 -3.71 -9.88
C ILE A 11 22.18 -2.28 -9.87
N GLY A 12 22.56 -1.77 -8.70
CA GLY A 12 23.09 -0.43 -8.57
C GLY A 12 22.92 0.15 -7.18
N PRO A 13 23.37 1.40 -6.96
CA PRO A 13 23.10 2.14 -5.76
C PRO A 13 21.72 2.80 -5.85
N TYR A 14 20.79 2.43 -4.95
CA TYR A 14 19.42 2.93 -4.98
C TYR A 14 18.96 3.53 -3.66
N GLU A 15 18.84 2.71 -2.62
CA GLU A 15 18.23 3.13 -1.36
C GLU A 15 19.18 3.87 -0.44
N THR A 16 18.68 4.89 0.26
CA THR A 16 19.49 5.74 1.16
C THR A 16 19.29 5.44 2.64
N TYR A 17 18.59 4.35 2.97
CA TYR A 17 18.22 4.01 4.36
C TYR A 17 19.43 3.74 5.28
N GLU A 18 20.56 3.29 4.74
CA GLU A 18 21.80 3.11 5.51
C GLU A 18 22.45 4.45 5.92
N ASP A 19 22.19 5.53 5.20
CA ASP A 19 22.62 6.87 5.59
C ASP A 19 21.68 7.44 6.65
N ALA A 20 21.80 6.94 7.88
CA ALA A 20 21.00 7.36 9.02
C ALA A 20 21.27 8.81 9.48
N LEU A 21 22.23 9.52 8.88
CA LEU A 21 22.52 10.92 9.19
C LEU A 21 21.73 11.87 8.31
N PHE A 22 21.82 11.72 6.99
CA PHE A 22 21.21 12.65 6.04
C PHE A 22 20.28 12.00 5.02
N GLY A 23 20.31 10.68 4.86
CA GLY A 23 19.56 9.97 3.82
C GLY A 23 19.99 10.33 2.41
N TYR A 24 21.25 10.75 2.20
CA TYR A 24 21.76 11.20 0.90
C TYR A 24 22.54 10.12 0.16
N LYS A 25 23.20 9.21 0.86
CA LYS A 25 24.09 8.21 0.24
C LYS A 25 23.33 6.93 -0.08
N ALA A 26 23.27 6.61 -1.37
CA ALA A 26 22.64 5.39 -1.86
C ALA A 26 23.53 4.16 -1.61
N THR A 27 22.90 3.03 -1.31
CA THR A 27 23.55 1.75 -1.01
C THR A 27 23.40 0.81 -2.19
N PHE A 28 24.44 0.03 -2.48
CA PHE A 28 24.41 -0.98 -3.54
C PHE A 28 23.48 -2.13 -3.17
N GLU A 29 22.63 -2.50 -4.11
CA GLU A 29 21.78 -3.67 -4.05
C GLU A 29 21.65 -4.34 -5.42
N ALA A 30 21.24 -5.60 -5.41
CA ALA A 30 20.92 -6.35 -6.61
C ALA A 30 19.70 -7.25 -6.37
N PHE A 31 18.81 -7.31 -7.36
CA PHE A 31 17.71 -8.26 -7.47
C PHE A 31 17.73 -8.87 -8.86
N ILE A 32 17.83 -10.19 -8.93
CA ILE A 32 17.85 -10.96 -10.17
C ILE A 32 16.70 -11.96 -10.11
N GLY A 33 15.82 -11.91 -11.09
CA GLY A 33 14.68 -12.82 -11.15
C GLY A 33 14.17 -13.07 -12.57
N VAL A 34 13.25 -14.01 -12.68
CA VAL A 34 12.58 -14.34 -13.96
C VAL A 34 11.19 -13.74 -13.96
N ARG A 35 10.85 -13.02 -15.02
CA ARG A 35 9.53 -12.41 -15.20
C ARG A 35 8.44 -13.47 -15.25
N ASP A 36 7.39 -13.27 -14.46
CA ASP A 36 6.14 -14.02 -14.51
C ASP A 36 5.19 -13.27 -15.47
N ASP A 37 5.10 -13.73 -16.72
CA ASP A 37 4.32 -13.05 -17.77
C ASP A 37 2.81 -13.05 -17.45
N GLU A 38 2.30 -14.09 -16.80
CA GLU A 38 0.88 -14.18 -16.43
C GLU A 38 0.56 -13.17 -15.34
N ALA A 39 1.33 -13.17 -14.25
CA ALA A 39 1.15 -12.22 -13.16
C ALA A 39 1.40 -10.78 -13.62
N THR A 40 2.43 -10.55 -14.45
CA THR A 40 2.72 -9.22 -15.03
C THR A 40 1.55 -8.71 -15.88
N SER A 41 0.90 -9.59 -16.64
CA SER A 41 -0.28 -9.22 -17.45
C SER A 41 -1.48 -8.86 -16.57
N LYS A 42 -1.70 -9.59 -15.47
CA LYS A 42 -2.77 -9.29 -14.51
C LYS A 42 -2.56 -7.95 -13.83
N VAL A 43 -1.33 -7.58 -13.50
CA VAL A 43 -1.06 -6.29 -12.84
C VAL A 43 -1.14 -5.09 -13.77
N LYS A 44 -0.90 -5.28 -15.08
CA LYS A 44 -1.05 -4.23 -16.10
C LYS A 44 -2.46 -3.61 -16.07
N LEU A 45 -3.47 -4.42 -15.76
CA LEU A 45 -4.85 -3.95 -15.56
C LEU A 45 -4.92 -2.77 -14.57
N PHE A 46 -4.24 -2.84 -13.43
CA PHE A 46 -4.28 -1.76 -12.42
C PHE A 46 -3.67 -0.47 -12.96
N GLY A 47 -2.53 -0.58 -13.66
CA GLY A 47 -1.89 0.54 -14.33
C GLY A 47 -2.82 1.20 -15.36
N ASP A 48 -3.46 0.39 -16.22
CA ASP A 48 -4.39 0.86 -17.24
C ASP A 48 -5.66 1.52 -16.64
N GLN A 49 -6.01 1.21 -15.39
CA GLN A 49 -7.18 1.75 -14.69
C GLN A 49 -6.87 2.93 -13.75
N LEU A 50 -5.61 3.34 -13.56
CA LEU A 50 -5.25 4.39 -12.59
C LEU A 50 -6.03 5.69 -12.80
N GLN A 51 -6.17 6.15 -14.03
CA GLN A 51 -6.91 7.39 -14.32
C GLN A 51 -8.39 7.26 -13.98
N VAL A 52 -8.99 6.09 -14.23
CA VAL A 52 -10.38 5.81 -13.87
C VAL A 52 -10.54 5.77 -12.35
N LEU A 53 -9.59 5.13 -11.65
CA LEU A 53 -9.56 5.09 -10.19
C LEU A 53 -9.46 6.51 -9.61
N GLU A 54 -8.50 7.33 -10.07
CA GLU A 54 -8.31 8.72 -9.64
C GLU A 54 -9.61 9.54 -9.73
N GLN A 55 -10.29 9.47 -10.88
CA GLN A 55 -11.50 10.24 -11.12
C GLN A 55 -12.70 9.76 -10.27
N ASN A 56 -12.68 8.51 -9.83
CA ASN A 56 -13.73 7.91 -9.01
C ASN A 56 -13.38 7.84 -7.54
N LEU A 57 -12.17 8.26 -7.12
CA LEU A 57 -11.79 8.32 -5.72
C LEU A 57 -12.90 9.03 -4.94
N PRO A 58 -13.22 8.57 -3.71
CA PRO A 58 -14.30 9.12 -2.92
C PRO A 58 -13.89 10.47 -2.30
N PHE A 59 -13.37 11.37 -3.13
CA PHE A 59 -12.76 12.65 -2.84
C PHE A 59 -13.54 13.76 -3.53
N ASP A 60 -13.49 14.97 -2.98
CA ASP A 60 -13.93 16.15 -3.72
C ASP A 60 -13.05 16.33 -4.96
N ASP A 61 -13.65 16.72 -6.08
CA ASP A 61 -12.97 16.84 -7.38
C ASP A 61 -11.78 17.81 -7.35
N SER A 62 -11.80 18.79 -6.45
CA SER A 62 -10.71 19.75 -6.25
C SER A 62 -9.40 19.13 -5.74
N PHE A 63 -9.46 17.88 -5.26
CA PHE A 63 -8.30 17.16 -4.73
C PHE A 63 -7.80 16.04 -5.64
N LYS A 64 -8.52 15.78 -6.74
CA LYS A 64 -8.13 14.78 -7.73
C LYS A 64 -7.06 15.35 -8.65
N SER A 65 -6.06 14.55 -8.94
CA SER A 65 -5.03 14.81 -9.93
C SER A 65 -5.65 14.78 -11.32
N LYS A 66 -5.27 15.74 -12.17
CA LYS A 66 -5.76 15.82 -13.55
C LYS A 66 -5.24 14.67 -14.40
N ASP A 67 -3.93 14.43 -14.30
CA ASP A 67 -3.21 13.39 -15.03
C ASP A 67 -2.51 12.48 -14.02
N VAL A 68 -2.73 11.17 -14.14
CA VAL A 68 -1.99 10.15 -13.40
C VAL A 68 -1.30 9.22 -14.39
N THR A 69 -0.05 8.87 -14.09
CA THR A 69 0.75 7.97 -14.94
C THR A 69 1.11 6.74 -14.15
N ALA A 70 0.82 5.57 -14.71
CA ALA A 70 1.23 4.30 -14.13
C ALA A 70 2.71 4.05 -14.38
N ALA A 71 3.44 3.71 -13.32
CA ALA A 71 4.75 3.09 -13.46
C ALA A 71 4.58 1.71 -14.14
N PRO A 72 5.46 1.31 -15.08
CA PRO A 72 5.47 -0.05 -15.58
C PRO A 72 5.71 -1.02 -14.42
N ILE A 73 4.76 -1.95 -14.23
CA ILE A 73 4.79 -2.97 -13.19
C ILE A 73 5.29 -4.28 -13.79
N ARG A 74 6.26 -4.91 -13.15
CA ARG A 74 6.73 -6.26 -13.48
C ARG A 74 6.58 -7.16 -12.28
N VAL A 75 6.09 -8.38 -12.49
CA VAL A 75 6.09 -9.42 -11.47
C VAL A 75 7.18 -10.41 -11.79
N ILE A 76 8.04 -10.71 -10.83
CA ILE A 76 9.18 -11.60 -11.02
C ILE A 76 9.23 -12.67 -9.92
N GLN A 77 9.82 -13.81 -10.29
CA GLN A 77 10.26 -14.84 -9.37
C GLN A 77 11.74 -14.57 -9.04
N LEU A 78 12.02 -14.16 -7.81
CA LEU A 78 13.37 -13.84 -7.36
C LEU A 78 14.25 -15.09 -7.34
N ILE A 79 15.42 -15.01 -7.97
CA ILE A 79 16.43 -16.07 -7.97
C ILE A 79 17.57 -15.72 -7.01
N PHE A 80 18.00 -14.45 -7.02
CA PHE A 80 19.13 -13.99 -6.22
C PHE A 80 18.95 -12.52 -5.84
N ASN A 81 19.36 -12.17 -4.62
CA ASN A 81 19.51 -10.78 -4.18
C ASN A 81 20.79 -10.60 -3.34
N ALA A 82 21.36 -9.39 -3.34
CA ALA A 82 22.57 -9.05 -2.59
C ALA A 82 22.64 -7.55 -2.28
N GLY A 83 23.54 -7.15 -1.39
CA GLY A 83 23.72 -5.75 -0.98
C GLY A 83 22.76 -5.35 0.13
N ASP A 84 21.99 -4.27 -0.05
CA ASP A 84 20.96 -3.81 0.89
C ASP A 84 19.72 -4.72 0.92
N VAL A 85 19.94 -5.98 1.29
CA VAL A 85 18.91 -7.03 1.42
C VAL A 85 18.75 -7.45 2.86
N LYS A 86 19.13 -6.58 3.81
CA LYS A 86 18.93 -6.80 5.24
C LYS A 86 17.44 -6.97 5.52
N GLY A 87 17.12 -7.87 6.45
CA GLY A 87 15.72 -8.11 6.83
C GLY A 87 15.06 -6.85 7.41
N PRO A 88 13.75 -6.65 7.21
CA PRO A 88 12.81 -7.55 6.53
C PRO A 88 12.99 -7.56 5.01
N GLN A 89 12.90 -8.77 4.40
CA GLN A 89 13.04 -8.92 2.94
C GLN A 89 12.03 -8.06 2.17
N THR A 90 12.48 -7.36 1.14
CA THR A 90 11.66 -6.59 0.20
C THR A 90 10.62 -7.48 -0.47
N VAL A 91 9.41 -6.96 -0.71
CA VAL A 91 8.33 -7.64 -1.46
C VAL A 91 8.03 -6.97 -2.78
N ALA A 92 8.27 -5.67 -2.85
CA ALA A 92 8.17 -4.85 -4.04
C ALA A 92 9.16 -3.68 -3.90
N PHE A 93 9.59 -3.12 -5.02
CA PHE A 93 10.39 -1.90 -5.03
C PHE A 93 10.05 -1.05 -6.26
N ASN A 94 10.18 0.27 -6.12
CA ASN A 94 9.88 1.26 -7.15
C ASN A 94 11.11 2.09 -7.46
N LEU A 95 11.69 1.94 -8.65
CA LEU A 95 12.96 2.59 -8.99
C LEU A 95 12.90 3.30 -10.34
N PRO A 96 13.69 4.37 -10.55
CA PRO A 96 14.75 4.89 -9.66
C PRO A 96 14.24 5.91 -8.64
N ASN A 97 15.08 6.20 -7.62
CA ASN A 97 14.83 7.21 -6.59
C ASN A 97 15.19 8.66 -7.01
N ASP A 98 16.05 8.84 -8.03
CA ASP A 98 16.53 10.17 -8.46
C ASP A 98 15.38 10.99 -9.10
N GLU A 99 14.97 12.08 -8.45
CA GLU A 99 13.80 12.85 -8.84
C GLU A 99 13.92 13.46 -10.25
N ARG A 100 15.15 13.68 -10.74
CA ARG A 100 15.36 14.17 -12.11
C ARG A 100 14.96 13.11 -13.12
N ILE A 101 15.37 11.86 -12.90
CA ILE A 101 15.02 10.74 -13.78
C ILE A 101 13.55 10.41 -13.65
N VAL A 102 13.00 10.45 -12.43
CA VAL A 102 11.55 10.26 -12.21
C VAL A 102 10.72 11.27 -12.98
N LYS A 103 11.12 12.55 -12.96
CA LYS A 103 10.44 13.61 -13.71
C LYS A 103 10.51 13.40 -15.23
N ASP A 104 11.66 12.96 -15.72
CA ASP A 104 11.90 12.86 -17.17
C ASP A 104 11.40 11.55 -17.78
N ARG A 105 11.39 10.45 -17.01
CA ARG A 105 11.14 9.09 -17.50
C ARG A 105 10.21 8.23 -16.65
N GLY A 106 9.77 8.73 -15.49
CA GLY A 106 8.97 7.98 -14.54
C GLY A 106 9.77 6.98 -13.71
N THR A 107 9.05 6.05 -13.09
CA THR A 107 9.62 4.93 -12.32
C THR A 107 9.17 3.60 -12.89
N SER A 108 9.65 2.49 -12.34
CA SER A 108 9.15 1.15 -12.59
C SER A 108 9.04 0.36 -11.30
N MET A 109 7.90 -0.30 -11.14
CA MET A 109 7.60 -1.16 -10.01
C MET A 109 7.97 -2.61 -10.32
N VAL A 110 8.63 -3.29 -9.39
CA VAL A 110 8.93 -4.72 -9.48
C VAL A 110 8.39 -5.43 -8.24
N MET A 111 7.57 -6.46 -8.46
CA MET A 111 6.96 -7.29 -7.42
C MET A 111 7.70 -8.64 -7.32
N LEU A 112 8.10 -9.03 -6.11
CA LEU A 112 8.79 -10.29 -5.82
C LEU A 112 7.76 -11.34 -5.37
N LYS A 113 7.23 -12.11 -6.32
CA LYS A 113 6.08 -13.02 -6.09
C LYS A 113 6.43 -14.16 -5.13
N ASN A 114 7.49 -14.92 -5.37
CA ASN A 114 7.92 -15.99 -4.45
C ASN A 114 8.29 -15.50 -3.05
N VAL A 115 8.84 -14.27 -2.91
CA VAL A 115 9.10 -13.69 -1.59
C VAL A 115 7.78 -13.38 -0.87
N SER A 116 6.78 -12.88 -1.61
CA SER A 116 5.43 -12.67 -1.10
C SER A 116 4.75 -13.98 -0.73
N GLU A 117 4.89 -15.04 -1.54
CA GLU A 117 4.40 -16.40 -1.24
C GLU A 117 5.03 -16.94 0.05
N ALA A 118 6.34 -16.76 0.22
CA ALA A 118 7.05 -17.19 1.43
C ALA A 118 6.57 -16.44 2.68
N LYS A 119 6.40 -15.11 2.60
CA LYS A 119 5.84 -14.30 3.71
C LYS A 119 4.40 -14.68 4.01
N PHE A 120 3.59 -14.91 2.99
CA PHE A 120 2.22 -15.38 3.16
C PHE A 120 2.19 -16.70 3.91
N LYS A 121 2.93 -17.70 3.42
CA LYS A 121 2.96 -19.06 3.97
C LYS A 121 3.52 -19.12 5.38
N HIS A 122 4.65 -18.45 5.63
CA HIS A 122 5.42 -18.61 6.86
C HIS A 122 5.15 -17.54 7.91
N ILE A 123 4.47 -16.44 7.55
CA ILE A 123 4.15 -15.35 8.47
C ILE A 123 2.65 -15.11 8.54
N LEU A 124 1.99 -14.85 7.40
CA LEU A 124 0.58 -14.47 7.41
C LEU A 124 -0.35 -15.62 7.83
N LEU A 125 -0.17 -16.83 7.30
CA LEU A 125 -1.00 -17.99 7.68
C LEU A 125 -0.90 -18.35 9.17
N PRO A 126 0.30 -18.42 9.80
CA PRO A 126 0.39 -18.62 11.25
C PRO A 126 -0.29 -17.52 12.07
N ILE A 127 -0.20 -16.26 11.63
CA ILE A 127 -0.91 -15.14 12.27
C ILE A 127 -2.42 -15.33 12.13
N ALA A 128 -2.92 -15.64 10.94
CA ALA A 128 -4.34 -15.84 10.68
C ALA A 128 -4.91 -16.99 11.53
N ALA A 129 -4.15 -18.07 11.71
CA ALA A 129 -4.55 -19.20 12.55
C ALA A 129 -4.80 -18.82 14.01
N ILE A 130 -4.13 -17.77 14.51
CA ILE A 130 -4.26 -17.28 15.89
C ILE A 130 -5.30 -16.15 15.96
N CYS A 131 -5.22 -15.18 15.06
CA CYS A 131 -5.92 -13.90 15.17
C CYS A 131 -7.26 -13.86 14.44
N VAL A 132 -7.49 -14.68 13.42
CA VAL A 132 -8.74 -14.68 12.64
C VAL A 132 -9.69 -15.75 13.17
N LYS A 133 -10.98 -15.41 13.26
CA LYS A 133 -12.04 -16.32 13.69
C LYS A 133 -12.14 -17.53 12.74
N GLU A 134 -12.35 -18.71 13.31
CA GLU A 134 -12.27 -19.99 12.60
C GLU A 134 -13.10 -20.07 11.31
N ASP A 135 -14.33 -19.54 11.33
CA ASP A 135 -15.26 -19.55 10.18
C ASP A 135 -14.78 -18.70 8.98
N GLN A 136 -13.95 -17.68 9.24
CA GLN A 136 -13.38 -16.81 8.21
C GLN A 136 -11.95 -17.18 7.81
N ARG A 137 -11.24 -18.05 8.55
CA ARG A 137 -9.83 -18.39 8.25
C ARG A 137 -9.61 -18.89 6.82
N LYS A 138 -10.59 -19.61 6.25
CA LYS A 138 -10.55 -20.11 4.86
C LYS A 138 -10.55 -18.99 3.80
N LEU A 139 -10.91 -17.77 4.18
CA LEU A 139 -10.93 -16.58 3.33
C LEU A 139 -9.56 -15.85 3.34
N VAL A 140 -8.58 -16.34 4.12
CA VAL A 140 -7.20 -15.86 4.03
C VAL A 140 -6.50 -16.61 2.91
N ASP A 141 -6.26 -15.93 1.79
CA ASP A 141 -5.66 -16.53 0.59
C ASP A 141 -4.56 -15.65 -0.02
N PHE A 142 -3.69 -16.28 -0.79
CA PHE A 142 -2.52 -15.62 -1.37
C PHE A 142 -2.89 -14.63 -2.47
N GLU A 143 -3.90 -14.94 -3.29
CA GLU A 143 -4.29 -14.07 -4.40
C GLU A 143 -4.82 -12.75 -3.86
N SER A 144 -5.67 -12.78 -2.83
CA SER A 144 -6.16 -11.58 -2.14
C SER A 144 -5.05 -10.75 -1.52
N PHE A 145 -4.12 -11.41 -0.81
CA PHE A 145 -2.96 -10.74 -0.21
C PHE A 145 -2.06 -10.07 -1.27
N PHE A 146 -1.75 -10.80 -2.34
CA PHE A 146 -0.85 -10.32 -3.39
C PHE A 146 -1.51 -9.23 -4.23
N THR A 147 -2.79 -9.40 -4.58
CA THR A 147 -3.57 -8.42 -5.35
C THR A 147 -3.75 -7.12 -4.58
N HIS A 148 -3.98 -7.19 -3.25
CA HIS A 148 -3.99 -6.00 -2.40
C HIS A 148 -2.63 -5.31 -2.38
N THR A 149 -1.52 -6.06 -2.28
CA THR A 149 -0.17 -5.47 -2.32
C THR A 149 0.08 -4.74 -3.65
N ILE A 150 -0.27 -5.35 -4.79
CA ILE A 150 -0.17 -4.69 -6.10
C ILE A 150 -1.01 -3.41 -6.13
N CYS A 151 -2.23 -3.48 -5.62
CA CYS A 151 -3.15 -2.35 -5.62
C CYS A 151 -2.66 -1.23 -4.69
N HIS A 152 -2.09 -1.55 -3.54
CA HIS A 152 -1.40 -0.63 -2.64
C HIS A 152 -0.31 0.15 -3.40
N GLU A 153 0.57 -0.55 -4.10
CA GLU A 153 1.65 0.09 -4.89
C GLU A 153 1.11 1.03 -5.97
N CYS A 154 0.03 0.62 -6.66
CA CYS A 154 -0.67 1.46 -7.61
C CYS A 154 -1.31 2.68 -6.94
N CYS A 155 -1.82 2.50 -5.72
CA CYS A 155 -2.50 3.52 -4.94
C CYS A 155 -1.57 4.61 -4.41
N HIS A 156 -0.26 4.38 -4.33
CA HIS A 156 0.70 5.47 -4.13
C HIS A 156 0.61 6.52 -5.24
N GLY A 157 0.45 6.10 -6.50
CA GLY A 157 0.42 7.01 -7.66
C GLY A 157 -0.87 7.82 -7.84
N ILE A 158 -1.87 7.65 -6.97
CA ILE A 158 -3.16 8.34 -7.03
C ILE A 158 -3.47 9.08 -5.72
N GLY A 159 -4.40 10.01 -5.81
CA GLY A 159 -4.72 10.97 -4.76
C GLY A 159 -3.77 12.17 -4.73
N PRO A 160 -3.89 13.01 -3.69
CA PRO A 160 -3.26 14.31 -3.66
C PRO A 160 -1.75 14.22 -3.42
N HIS A 161 -0.96 14.72 -4.37
CA HIS A 161 0.49 14.89 -4.23
C HIS A 161 0.85 16.37 -4.12
N THR A 162 0.49 17.14 -5.15
CA THR A 162 0.58 18.60 -5.19
C THR A 162 -0.70 19.21 -4.65
N ILE A 163 -0.57 20.25 -3.84
CA ILE A 163 -1.69 20.88 -3.14
C ILE A 163 -1.56 22.40 -3.19
N THR A 164 -2.69 23.09 -3.21
CA THR A 164 -2.74 24.54 -3.04
C THR A 164 -3.09 24.86 -1.59
N LEU A 165 -2.23 25.62 -0.92
CA LEU A 165 -2.43 26.08 0.44
C LEU A 165 -3.53 27.17 0.51
N PRO A 166 -4.11 27.45 1.68
CA PRO A 166 -5.15 28.48 1.82
C PRO A 166 -4.73 29.89 1.36
N ASN A 167 -3.42 30.17 1.34
CA ASN A 167 -2.84 31.42 0.85
C ASN A 167 -2.60 31.44 -0.68
N GLY A 168 -3.01 30.39 -1.40
CA GLY A 168 -2.86 30.25 -2.84
C GLY A 168 -1.51 29.72 -3.31
N GLN A 169 -0.55 29.45 -2.41
CA GLN A 169 0.75 28.88 -2.78
C GLN A 169 0.65 27.38 -3.07
N GLU A 170 1.40 26.91 -4.05
CA GLU A 170 1.58 25.48 -4.28
C GLU A 170 2.58 24.89 -3.27
N SER A 171 2.25 23.73 -2.74
CA SER A 171 3.11 22.89 -1.89
C SER A 171 2.85 21.42 -2.21
N THR A 172 3.45 20.51 -1.44
CA THR A 172 3.21 19.07 -1.54
C THR A 172 2.68 18.53 -0.23
N VAL A 173 1.87 17.45 -0.30
CA VAL A 173 1.38 16.74 0.89
C VAL A 173 2.55 16.33 1.79
N ARG A 174 3.67 15.88 1.22
CA ARG A 174 4.90 15.54 1.94
C ARG A 174 5.48 16.70 2.75
N LEU A 175 5.65 17.87 2.13
CA LEU A 175 6.20 19.04 2.81
C LEU A 175 5.33 19.50 3.97
N GLU A 176 4.02 19.41 3.81
CA GLU A 176 3.05 19.84 4.80
C GLU A 176 2.84 18.84 5.94
N LEU A 177 2.87 17.54 5.65
CA LEU A 177 2.72 16.48 6.67
C LEU A 177 4.01 16.19 7.45
N LYS A 178 5.19 16.56 6.91
CA LYS A 178 6.51 16.38 7.55
C LYS A 178 6.70 14.95 8.08
N GLU A 179 7.00 14.80 9.38
CA GLU A 179 7.24 13.51 10.05
C GLU A 179 6.04 12.55 10.02
N LEU A 180 4.83 13.07 9.78
CA LEU A 180 3.61 12.26 9.70
C LEU A 180 3.36 11.72 8.28
N HIS A 181 4.06 12.24 7.27
CA HIS A 181 3.82 11.91 5.87
C HIS A 181 3.87 10.41 5.62
N SER A 182 4.99 9.75 5.93
CA SER A 182 5.22 8.37 5.51
C SER A 182 4.14 7.43 6.04
N ALA A 183 3.84 7.49 7.34
CA ALA A 183 2.81 6.63 7.93
C ALA A 183 1.40 6.91 7.38
N LEU A 184 1.09 8.16 7.02
CA LEU A 184 -0.19 8.52 6.42
C LEU A 184 -0.30 8.09 4.96
N GLU A 185 0.80 8.17 4.22
CA GLU A 185 0.87 7.75 2.82
C GLU A 185 0.74 6.23 2.69
N GLU A 186 1.42 5.46 3.55
CA GLU A 186 1.24 4.01 3.63
C GLU A 186 -0.21 3.64 3.93
N ALA A 187 -0.79 4.31 4.92
CA ALA A 187 -2.16 4.04 5.33
C ALA A 187 -3.19 4.45 4.27
N LYS A 188 -2.88 5.49 3.47
CA LYS A 188 -3.65 5.88 2.29
C LYS A 188 -3.56 4.81 1.22
N ALA A 189 -2.36 4.37 0.85
CA ALA A 189 -2.15 3.36 -0.17
C ALA A 189 -2.87 2.04 0.16
N ASP A 190 -2.78 1.58 1.41
CA ASP A 190 -3.48 0.38 1.88
C ASP A 190 -5.00 0.50 1.76
N ILE A 191 -5.60 1.55 2.34
CA ILE A 191 -7.07 1.66 2.42
C ILE A 191 -7.69 2.01 1.07
N VAL A 192 -7.01 2.85 0.28
CA VAL A 192 -7.43 3.18 -1.09
C VAL A 192 -7.26 1.94 -1.97
N GLY A 193 -6.25 1.10 -1.71
CA GLY A 193 -6.11 -0.21 -2.33
C GLY A 193 -7.35 -1.09 -2.13
N LEU A 194 -7.85 -1.21 -0.89
CA LEU A 194 -9.09 -1.95 -0.63
C LEU A 194 -10.32 -1.36 -1.34
N TRP A 195 -10.43 -0.03 -1.36
CA TRP A 195 -11.49 0.66 -2.09
C TRP A 195 -11.40 0.39 -3.60
N ALA A 196 -10.20 0.48 -4.17
CA ALA A 196 -9.94 0.29 -5.59
C ALA A 196 -10.21 -1.15 -6.01
N LEU A 197 -9.84 -2.14 -5.20
CA LEU A 197 -10.21 -3.55 -5.45
C LEU A 197 -11.73 -3.71 -5.52
N LYS A 198 -12.48 -3.16 -4.55
CA LYS A 198 -13.94 -3.23 -4.58
C LYS A 198 -14.52 -2.53 -5.81
N PHE A 199 -13.97 -1.38 -6.19
CA PHE A 199 -14.38 -0.65 -7.39
C PHE A 199 -14.15 -1.47 -8.67
N LEU A 200 -12.99 -2.08 -8.83
CA LEU A 200 -12.64 -2.90 -10.00
C LEU A 200 -13.49 -4.18 -10.06
N ILE A 201 -13.82 -4.79 -8.92
CA ILE A 201 -14.77 -5.91 -8.85
C ILE A 201 -16.16 -5.45 -9.30
N LYS A 202 -16.66 -4.28 -8.85
CA LYS A 202 -17.96 -3.73 -9.31
C LYS A 202 -17.97 -3.40 -10.81
N LYS A 203 -16.80 -3.21 -11.42
CA LYS A 203 -16.62 -3.03 -12.87
C LYS A 203 -16.43 -4.35 -13.63
N GLU A 204 -16.53 -5.49 -12.95
CA GLU A 204 -16.32 -6.84 -13.51
C GLU A 204 -14.90 -7.05 -14.07
N LEU A 205 -13.93 -6.23 -13.63
CA LEU A 205 -12.52 -6.34 -14.03
C LEU A 205 -11.72 -7.29 -13.14
N LEU A 206 -12.26 -7.60 -11.95
CA LEU A 206 -11.72 -8.56 -11.00
C LEU A 206 -12.84 -9.51 -10.55
N PRO A 207 -12.51 -10.76 -10.19
CA PRO A 207 -13.51 -11.75 -9.83
C PRO A 207 -14.21 -11.40 -8.51
N GLU A 208 -15.53 -11.61 -8.47
CA GLU A 208 -16.37 -11.36 -7.28
C GLU A 208 -15.95 -12.21 -6.07
N SER A 209 -15.33 -13.36 -6.30
CA SER A 209 -14.80 -14.23 -5.24
C SER A 209 -13.77 -13.54 -4.34
N LEU A 210 -13.15 -12.44 -4.78
CA LEU A 210 -12.16 -11.70 -3.98
C LEU A 210 -12.79 -10.80 -2.90
N VAL A 211 -14.10 -10.50 -2.95
CA VAL A 211 -14.69 -9.47 -2.09
C VAL A 211 -14.52 -9.78 -0.61
N GLU A 212 -14.87 -11.00 -0.17
CA GLU A 212 -14.73 -11.35 1.25
C GLU A 212 -13.27 -11.59 1.62
N SER A 213 -12.54 -12.27 0.75
CA SER A 213 -11.18 -12.71 1.03
C SER A 213 -10.16 -11.58 1.05
N MET A 214 -10.36 -10.50 0.27
CA MET A 214 -9.52 -9.30 0.35
C MET A 214 -9.61 -8.65 1.73
N TYR A 215 -10.80 -8.56 2.32
CA TYR A 215 -10.97 -7.96 3.65
C TYR A 215 -10.44 -8.85 4.77
N VAL A 216 -10.67 -10.17 4.70
CA VAL A 216 -10.19 -11.10 5.73
C VAL A 216 -8.66 -11.27 5.65
N SER A 217 -8.10 -11.33 4.45
CA SER A 217 -6.64 -11.34 4.25
C SER A 217 -6.01 -10.03 4.72
N PHE A 218 -6.66 -8.90 4.49
CA PHE A 218 -6.22 -7.60 5.02
C PHE A 218 -6.27 -7.54 6.55
N LEU A 219 -7.32 -8.07 7.19
CA LEU A 219 -7.40 -8.19 8.66
C LEU A 219 -6.21 -8.98 9.22
N ALA A 220 -5.87 -10.13 8.63
CA ALA A 220 -4.66 -10.87 9.00
C ALA A 220 -3.39 -10.04 8.74
N GLY A 221 -3.37 -9.30 7.63
CA GLY A 221 -2.31 -8.37 7.25
C GLY A 221 -2.07 -7.29 8.28
N CYS A 222 -3.12 -6.80 8.95
CA CYS A 222 -3.00 -5.82 10.03
C CYS A 222 -2.06 -6.30 11.13
N PHE A 223 -2.28 -7.51 11.64
CA PHE A 223 -1.44 -8.08 12.69
C PHE A 223 -0.02 -8.37 12.22
N ARG A 224 0.18 -8.66 10.93
CA ARG A 224 1.52 -8.83 10.36
C ARG A 224 2.29 -7.51 10.37
N SER A 225 1.72 -6.44 9.80
CA SER A 225 2.44 -5.17 9.63
C SER A 225 2.64 -4.42 10.95
N ILE A 226 1.67 -4.46 11.88
CA ILE A 226 1.80 -3.82 13.21
C ILE A 226 3.03 -4.38 13.98
N ARG A 227 3.39 -5.65 13.75
CA ARG A 227 4.57 -6.28 14.37
C ARG A 227 5.91 -5.77 13.84
N PHE A 228 5.92 -4.93 12.80
CA PHE A 228 7.12 -4.19 12.42
C PHE A 228 7.47 -3.10 13.43
N GLY A 229 6.50 -2.67 14.24
CA GLY A 229 6.63 -1.65 15.28
C GLY A 229 5.88 -0.37 14.93
N LEU A 230 5.46 0.37 15.94
CA LEU A 230 4.71 1.63 15.78
C LEU A 230 5.61 2.83 15.45
N GLU A 231 6.93 2.65 15.51
CA GLU A 231 7.93 3.62 15.06
C GLU A 231 8.20 3.50 13.54
N GLU A 232 7.75 2.40 12.92
CA GLU A 232 7.89 2.14 11.49
C GLU A 232 6.61 2.60 10.75
N SER A 233 6.74 3.18 9.54
CA SER A 233 5.63 3.83 8.84
C SER A 233 4.50 2.88 8.46
N HIS A 234 4.79 1.68 7.98
CA HIS A 234 3.76 0.69 7.64
C HIS A 234 3.05 0.20 8.91
N GLY A 235 3.80 -0.15 9.97
CA GLY A 235 3.23 -0.58 11.24
C GLY A 235 2.32 0.49 11.87
N LYS A 236 2.76 1.74 11.88
CA LYS A 236 1.99 2.90 12.36
C LYS A 236 0.76 3.18 11.51
N GLY A 237 0.91 3.16 10.18
CA GLY A 237 -0.17 3.34 9.23
C GLY A 237 -1.23 2.23 9.33
N GLN A 238 -0.79 0.99 9.51
CA GLN A 238 -1.65 -0.16 9.70
C GLN A 238 -2.43 -0.10 11.01
N ALA A 239 -1.80 0.32 12.11
CA ALA A 239 -2.48 0.50 13.40
C ALA A 239 -3.64 1.49 13.31
N LEU A 240 -3.42 2.61 12.61
CA LEU A 240 -4.46 3.61 12.34
C LEU A 240 -5.66 2.99 11.62
N GLN A 241 -5.40 2.24 10.54
CA GLN A 241 -6.44 1.60 9.74
C GLN A 241 -7.21 0.55 10.54
N PHE A 242 -6.49 -0.30 11.30
CA PHE A 242 -7.10 -1.30 12.15
C PHE A 242 -8.03 -0.66 13.19
N ASN A 243 -7.56 0.37 13.89
CA ASN A 243 -8.35 1.06 14.89
C ASN A 243 -9.59 1.72 14.28
N TRP A 244 -9.50 2.24 13.05
CA TRP A 244 -10.66 2.82 12.37
C TRP A 244 -11.70 1.76 12.03
N LEU A 245 -11.28 0.67 11.41
CA LEU A 245 -12.17 -0.43 11.06
C LEU A 245 -12.77 -1.06 12.31
N PHE A 246 -12.03 -1.11 13.41
CA PHE A 246 -12.53 -1.56 14.71
C PHE A 246 -13.56 -0.59 15.32
N GLU A 247 -13.27 0.71 15.38
CA GLU A 247 -14.21 1.74 15.87
C GLU A 247 -15.51 1.77 15.05
N LYS A 248 -15.41 1.54 13.74
CA LYS A 248 -16.57 1.44 12.82
C LYS A 248 -17.29 0.09 12.90
N LYS A 249 -16.85 -0.83 13.76
CA LYS A 249 -17.40 -2.19 13.91
C LYS A 249 -17.33 -3.01 12.61
N ALA A 250 -16.41 -2.65 11.71
CA ALA A 250 -16.03 -3.44 10.55
C ALA A 250 -15.10 -4.60 10.94
N PHE A 251 -14.26 -4.41 11.97
CA PHE A 251 -13.59 -5.50 12.67
C PHE A 251 -14.27 -5.74 14.02
N ILE A 252 -14.47 -7.01 14.36
CA ILE A 252 -15.15 -7.44 15.58
C ILE A 252 -14.17 -8.29 16.40
N LEU A 253 -13.94 -7.92 17.66
CA LEU A 253 -13.24 -8.74 18.65
C LEU A 253 -14.22 -9.71 19.31
N HIS A 254 -13.87 -10.99 19.34
CA HIS A 254 -14.65 -12.06 19.95
C HIS A 254 -14.13 -12.43 21.35
N LYS A 255 -14.92 -13.20 22.10
CA LYS A 255 -14.58 -13.63 23.47
C LYS A 255 -13.34 -14.53 23.53
N ASP A 256 -13.05 -15.24 22.45
CA ASP A 256 -11.86 -16.11 22.31
C ASP A 256 -10.62 -15.32 21.85
N CYS A 257 -10.67 -13.99 21.88
CA CYS A 257 -9.62 -13.08 21.45
C CYS A 257 -9.28 -13.13 19.95
N THR A 258 -10.12 -13.78 19.14
CA THR A 258 -10.02 -13.70 17.67
C THR A 258 -10.76 -12.48 17.12
N PHE A 259 -10.45 -12.12 15.89
CA PHE A 259 -11.09 -11.05 15.14
C PHE A 259 -11.79 -11.61 13.90
N SER A 260 -12.90 -10.98 13.52
CA SER A 260 -13.56 -11.22 12.24
C SER A 260 -13.92 -9.93 11.53
N VAL A 261 -14.10 -10.01 10.22
CA VAL A 261 -14.66 -8.94 9.39
C VAL A 261 -16.19 -8.98 9.47
N ASN A 262 -16.81 -7.82 9.64
CA ASN A 262 -18.23 -7.61 9.44
C ASN A 262 -18.49 -7.14 8.00
N PHE A 263 -18.93 -8.06 7.14
CA PHE A 263 -19.13 -7.78 5.71
C PHE A 263 -20.22 -6.74 5.43
N GLU A 264 -21.17 -6.52 6.36
CA GLU A 264 -22.19 -5.48 6.21
C GLU A 264 -21.63 -4.06 6.43
N LYS A 265 -20.47 -3.93 7.11
CA LYS A 265 -19.92 -2.63 7.54
C LYS A 265 -18.58 -2.29 6.94
N VAL A 266 -17.81 -3.30 6.50
CA VAL A 266 -16.42 -3.10 6.08
C VAL A 266 -16.30 -2.18 4.87
N GLU A 267 -17.23 -2.25 3.91
CA GLU A 267 -17.19 -1.41 2.71
C GLU A 267 -17.34 0.07 3.05
N GLU A 268 -18.37 0.43 3.85
CA GLU A 268 -18.57 1.81 4.30
C GLU A 268 -17.41 2.30 5.20
N ALA A 269 -16.87 1.42 6.05
CA ALA A 269 -15.75 1.76 6.91
C ALA A 269 -14.47 2.08 6.11
N VAL A 270 -14.18 1.28 5.08
CA VAL A 270 -13.08 1.52 4.13
C VAL A 270 -13.29 2.84 3.40
N GLU A 271 -14.45 3.03 2.78
CA GLU A 271 -14.74 4.24 2.00
C GLU A 271 -14.72 5.52 2.86
N SER A 272 -15.22 5.43 4.10
CA SER A 272 -15.19 6.54 5.05
C SER A 272 -13.78 6.89 5.53
N LEU A 273 -12.86 5.91 5.63
CA LEU A 273 -11.47 6.18 5.93
C LEU A 273 -10.75 6.79 4.73
N SER A 274 -10.96 6.26 3.52
CA SER A 274 -10.44 6.84 2.28
C SER A 274 -10.83 8.33 2.18
N ARG A 275 -12.10 8.66 2.42
CA ARG A 275 -12.60 10.05 2.52
C ARG A 275 -11.85 10.89 3.56
N LYS A 276 -11.44 10.30 4.68
CA LYS A 276 -10.88 11.00 5.83
C LYS A 276 -9.37 11.27 5.72
N TYR A 277 -8.66 10.65 4.79
CA TYR A 277 -7.30 11.09 4.44
C TYR A 277 -7.29 12.48 3.75
N LEU A 278 -8.47 13.03 3.43
CA LEU A 278 -8.65 14.26 2.65
C LEU A 278 -8.88 15.59 3.43
N PRO A 279 -9.58 15.67 4.59
CA PRO A 279 -9.92 16.95 5.22
C PRO A 279 -8.72 17.72 5.79
N TYR A 280 -7.53 17.12 5.79
CA TYR A 280 -6.33 17.75 6.31
C TYR A 280 -5.85 18.94 5.47
N LYS A 281 -6.42 19.17 4.27
CA LYS A 281 -6.13 20.33 3.40
C LYS A 281 -6.70 21.67 3.85
N ARG A 282 -7.69 21.73 4.76
CA ARG A 282 -8.12 23.01 5.38
C ARG A 282 -7.45 23.33 6.71
N GLU A 283 -6.85 22.33 7.36
CA GLU A 283 -6.17 22.49 8.66
C GLU A 283 -4.76 21.90 8.66
N VAL A 284 -4.02 22.08 7.55
CA VAL A 284 -2.61 21.68 7.44
C VAL A 284 -1.76 22.24 8.61
N ILE A 285 -2.16 23.39 9.17
CA ILE A 285 -1.51 24.04 10.31
C ILE A 285 -1.71 23.30 11.65
N LYS A 286 -2.61 22.31 11.76
CA LYS A 286 -2.93 21.60 13.02
C LYS A 286 -2.57 20.11 13.06
N LEU A 287 -1.82 19.58 12.10
CA LEU A 287 -1.49 18.15 12.06
C LEU A 287 -0.62 17.69 13.23
N GLN A 288 0.29 18.53 13.73
CA GLN A 288 1.07 18.25 14.94
C GLN A 288 0.20 18.15 16.22
N HIS A 289 -1.06 18.59 16.16
CA HIS A 289 -2.00 18.62 17.28
C HIS A 289 -3.27 17.79 17.01
N CYS A 290 -3.30 16.96 15.96
CA CYS A 290 -4.48 16.20 15.59
C CYS A 290 -4.82 15.13 16.66
N PRO A 291 -5.93 15.27 17.41
CA PRO A 291 -6.31 14.29 18.45
C PRO A 291 -6.65 12.93 17.86
N PHE A 292 -7.05 12.88 16.58
CA PHE A 292 -7.36 11.65 15.86
C PHE A 292 -6.12 10.77 15.69
N LEU A 293 -4.99 11.30 15.20
CA LEU A 293 -3.77 10.50 15.03
C LEU A 293 -3.19 10.07 16.37
N ARG A 294 -3.25 10.92 17.40
CA ARG A 294 -2.82 10.53 18.75
C ARG A 294 -3.72 9.45 19.36
N ARG A 295 -5.03 9.46 19.10
CA ARG A 295 -5.98 8.48 19.62
C ARG A 295 -5.99 7.15 18.86
N MET A 296 -5.59 7.18 17.60
CA MET A 296 -5.61 6.00 16.72
C MET A 296 -4.25 5.30 16.64
N VAL A 297 -3.20 5.90 17.18
CA VAL A 297 -1.84 5.33 17.22
C VAL A 297 -1.38 5.03 18.66
N ASN A 298 -1.83 5.80 19.67
CA ASN A 298 -1.63 5.47 21.10
C ASN A 298 -2.89 4.82 21.69
#